data_AF-A0A1B2EYL6-F1
#
_entry.id   AF-A0A1B2EYL6-F1
#
_cell.length_a   1.000
_cell.length_b   1.000
_cell.length_c   1.000
_cell.angle_alpha   90.00
_cell.angle_beta   90.00
_cell.angle_gamma   90.00
#
_symmetry.space_group_name_H-M   'P 1'
#
loop_
_entity.id
_entity.type
_entity.pdbx_description
1 polymer ?
#
loop_
_entity_poly.entity_id
_entity_poly.type
_entity_poly.pdbx_seq_one_letter_code
_entity_poly.pdbx_strand_id
1 'polypeptide(L)'
;MINIGKGIIAGLVAAAVVSATVFLGSLIGVLPAPDPVRVASGIMLSPPGLGWVVHFAVGTFLWGPVFAVVSPVLPSPFWFKGVTFGMLAWLLMLFVTWAADPIALPQPSLEPVLLHLLFGAVLGSLYGTLLDRRERQVSTRGATLTGR
;
A
#
# COMPACT_ATOMS: atom_id res chain seq x y z
N MET A 1 4.09 20.87 6.67
CA MET A 1 4.09 20.80 5.19
C MET A 1 3.96 19.34 4.81
N ILE A 2 3.23 19.03 3.74
CA ILE A 2 3.10 17.66 3.24
C ILE A 2 4.43 17.29 2.57
N ASN A 3 5.05 16.18 2.97
CA ASN A 3 6.36 15.76 2.45
C ASN A 3 6.22 14.58 1.51
N ILE A 4 5.92 14.88 0.25
CA ILE A 4 5.73 13.87 -0.80
C ILE A 4 6.99 13.02 -0.99
N GLY A 5 8.20 13.62 -0.92
CA GLY A 5 9.46 12.86 -1.05
C GLY A 5 9.62 11.76 0.00
N LYS A 6 9.24 12.03 1.26
CA LYS A 6 9.24 11.02 2.34
C LYS A 6 8.18 9.94 2.08
N GLY A 7 7.05 10.32 1.49
CA GLY A 7 6.01 9.38 1.04
C GLY A 7 6.48 8.45 -0.08
N ILE A 8 7.18 8.98 -1.07
CA ILE A 8 7.78 8.21 -2.19
C ILE A 8 8.78 7.19 -1.66
N ILE A 9 9.71 7.61 -0.78
CA ILE A 9 10.69 6.69 -0.16
C ILE A 9 9.97 5.60 0.62
N ALA A 10 8.95 5.97 1.41
CA ALA A 10 8.20 5.00 2.19
C ALA A 10 7.43 4.01 1.30
N GLY A 11 6.85 4.47 0.19
CA GLY A 11 6.16 3.64 -0.79
C GLY A 11 7.09 2.66 -1.51
N LEU A 12 8.29 3.10 -1.88
CA LEU A 12 9.31 2.25 -2.48
C LEU A 12 9.73 1.11 -1.54
N VAL A 13 10.00 1.43 -0.28
CA VAL A 13 10.41 0.41 0.71
C VAL A 13 9.25 -0.53 1.03
N ALA A 14 8.03 -0.03 1.16
CA ALA A 14 6.85 -0.87 1.36
C ALA A 14 6.64 -1.85 0.20
N ALA A 15 6.78 -1.39 -1.04
CA ALA A 15 6.72 -2.24 -2.23
C ALA A 15 7.84 -3.30 -2.23
N ALA A 16 9.05 -2.94 -1.83
CA ALA A 16 10.18 -3.87 -1.71
C ALA A 16 9.92 -4.96 -0.67
N VAL A 17 9.37 -4.60 0.50
CA VAL A 17 9.05 -5.58 1.57
C VAL A 17 7.96 -6.56 1.13
N VAL A 18 6.89 -6.07 0.50
CA VAL A 18 5.83 -6.93 -0.05
C VAL A 18 6.39 -7.83 -1.15
N SER A 19 7.20 -7.27 -2.04
CA SER A 19 7.87 -8.01 -3.12
C SER A 19 8.75 -9.15 -2.59
N ALA A 20 9.56 -8.87 -1.57
CA ALA A 20 10.36 -9.90 -0.91
C ALA A 20 9.47 -10.98 -0.25
N THR A 21 8.36 -10.57 0.37
CA THR A 21 7.39 -11.50 0.98
C THR A 21 6.75 -12.41 -0.07
N VAL A 22 6.33 -11.84 -1.21
CA VAL A 22 5.75 -12.60 -2.34
C VAL A 22 6.77 -13.58 -2.91
N PHE A 23 8.00 -13.11 -3.15
CA PHE A 23 9.07 -13.93 -3.68
C PHE A 23 9.40 -15.11 -2.77
N LEU A 24 9.67 -14.84 -1.48
CA LEU A 24 10.01 -15.88 -0.51
C LEU A 24 8.83 -16.84 -0.28
N GLY A 25 7.60 -16.33 -0.17
CA GLY A 25 6.40 -17.15 -0.02
C GLY A 25 6.16 -18.08 -1.21
N SER A 26 6.54 -17.64 -2.42
CA SER A 26 6.45 -18.46 -3.62
C SER A 26 7.50 -19.58 -3.63
N LEU A 27 8.71 -19.32 -3.13
CA LEU A 27 9.78 -20.34 -3.05
C LEU A 27 9.42 -21.51 -2.13
N ILE A 28 8.68 -21.24 -1.05
CA ILE A 28 8.25 -22.25 -0.07
C ILE A 28 6.84 -22.82 -0.36
N GLY A 29 6.23 -22.46 -1.51
CA GLY A 29 4.94 -22.99 -1.94
C GLY A 29 3.71 -22.45 -1.21
N VAL A 30 3.86 -21.40 -0.39
CA VAL A 30 2.74 -20.76 0.33
C VAL A 30 1.97 -19.80 -0.58
N LEU A 31 2.64 -19.15 -1.53
CA LEU A 31 2.01 -18.25 -2.49
C LEU A 31 2.00 -18.87 -3.90
N PRO A 32 0.91 -18.69 -4.66
CA PRO A 32 0.70 -19.37 -5.94
C PRO A 32 1.55 -18.79 -7.08
N ALA A 33 2.24 -17.67 -6.88
CA ALA A 33 2.92 -16.95 -7.95
C ALA A 33 4.04 -16.01 -7.47
N PRO A 34 5.19 -15.97 -8.17
CA PRO A 34 6.20 -14.95 -7.97
C PRO A 34 5.85 -13.62 -8.69
N ASP A 35 4.57 -13.30 -8.92
CA ASP A 35 4.16 -12.02 -9.51
C ASP A 35 3.33 -11.22 -8.50
N PRO A 36 3.86 -10.10 -7.96
CA PRO A 36 3.18 -9.32 -6.94
C PRO A 36 1.83 -8.76 -7.39
N VAL A 37 1.68 -8.37 -8.65
CA VAL A 37 0.39 -7.87 -9.17
C VAL A 37 -0.60 -9.02 -9.25
N ARG A 38 -0.18 -10.18 -9.76
CA ARG A 38 -1.04 -11.37 -9.81
C ARG A 38 -1.52 -11.78 -8.43
N VAL A 39 -0.64 -11.77 -7.43
CA VAL A 39 -1.03 -12.11 -6.04
C VAL A 39 -1.90 -11.03 -5.42
N ALA A 40 -1.69 -9.75 -5.74
CA ALA A 40 -2.42 -8.64 -5.13
C ALA A 40 -3.80 -8.38 -5.75
N SER A 41 -3.99 -8.64 -7.04
CA SER A 41 -5.23 -8.31 -7.77
C SER A 41 -5.84 -9.47 -8.55
N GLY A 42 -5.15 -10.60 -8.67
CA GLY A 42 -5.55 -11.70 -9.55
C GLY A 42 -5.27 -11.45 -11.03
N ILE A 43 -4.77 -10.27 -11.41
CA ILE A 43 -4.52 -9.90 -12.81
C ILE A 43 -3.12 -10.32 -13.22
N MET A 44 -3.02 -10.99 -14.37
CA MET A 44 -1.74 -11.28 -15.01
C MET A 44 -1.45 -10.27 -16.10
N LEU A 45 -0.36 -9.52 -15.94
CA LEU A 45 0.10 -8.54 -16.93
C LEU A 45 1.10 -9.18 -17.91
N SER A 46 1.03 -8.76 -19.17
CA SER A 46 1.95 -9.18 -20.24
C SER A 46 2.78 -7.99 -20.71
N PRO A 47 4.10 -8.15 -20.96
CA PRO A 47 4.89 -9.39 -20.87
C PRO A 47 5.21 -9.81 -19.42
N PRO A 48 5.69 -11.05 -19.20
CA PRO A 48 6.17 -11.50 -17.89
C PRO A 48 7.21 -10.52 -17.31
N GLY A 49 7.06 -10.16 -16.03
CA GLY A 49 7.89 -9.15 -15.38
C GLY A 49 7.29 -7.75 -15.35
N LEU A 50 6.30 -7.43 -16.20
CA LEU A 50 5.61 -6.14 -16.15
C LEU A 50 4.88 -5.93 -14.81
N GLY A 51 4.34 -7.00 -14.22
CA GLY A 51 3.74 -6.97 -12.88
C GLY A 51 4.68 -6.38 -11.83
N TRP A 52 5.97 -6.72 -11.88
CA TRP A 52 6.97 -6.18 -10.97
C TRP A 52 7.17 -4.68 -11.16
N VAL A 53 7.34 -4.24 -12.41
CA VAL A 53 7.51 -2.82 -12.73
C VAL A 53 6.31 -2.01 -12.27
N VAL A 54 5.10 -2.50 -12.56
CA VAL A 54 3.85 -1.85 -12.15
C VAL A 54 3.72 -1.83 -10.64
N HIS A 55 4.02 -2.93 -9.94
CA HIS A 55 3.95 -3.00 -8.48
C HIS A 55 4.84 -1.93 -7.82
N PHE A 56 6.10 -1.84 -8.25
CA PHE A 56 7.03 -0.84 -7.74
C PHE A 56 6.62 0.59 -8.11
N ALA A 57 6.19 0.82 -9.36
CA ALA A 57 5.77 2.13 -9.82
C ALA A 57 4.53 2.62 -9.05
N VAL A 58 3.51 1.76 -8.89
CA VAL A 58 2.28 2.07 -8.17
C VAL A 58 2.57 2.28 -6.68
N GLY A 59 3.36 1.42 -6.05
CA GLY A 59 3.75 1.60 -4.64
C GLY A 59 4.49 2.92 -4.40
N THR A 60 5.44 3.25 -5.28
CA THR A 60 6.36 4.39 -5.14
C THR A 60 5.72 5.72 -5.54
N PHE A 61 5.06 5.78 -6.70
CA PHE A 61 4.60 7.02 -7.32
C PHE A 61 3.11 7.29 -7.15
N LEU A 62 2.32 6.28 -6.81
CA LEU A 62 0.89 6.46 -6.51
C LEU A 62 0.63 6.39 -5.00
N TRP A 63 0.81 5.20 -4.39
CA TRP A 63 0.39 4.99 -3.01
C TRP A 63 1.21 5.77 -1.99
N GLY A 64 2.54 5.90 -2.18
CA GLY A 64 3.40 6.70 -1.31
C GLY A 64 2.98 8.18 -1.20
N PRO A 65 2.89 8.91 -2.33
CA PRO A 65 2.39 10.29 -2.35
C PRO A 65 0.98 10.44 -1.80
N VAL A 66 0.05 9.57 -2.21
CA VAL A 66 -1.34 9.62 -1.72
C VAL A 66 -1.38 9.45 -0.20
N PHE A 67 -0.61 8.51 0.35
CA PHE A 67 -0.51 8.35 1.80
C PHE A 67 0.05 9.60 2.48
N ALA A 68 1.07 10.25 1.93
CA ALA A 68 1.63 11.48 2.49
C ALA A 68 0.60 12.62 2.55
N VAL A 69 -0.33 12.69 1.58
CA VAL A 69 -1.43 13.66 1.54
C VAL A 69 -2.55 13.30 2.52
N VAL A 70 -2.86 12.02 2.68
CA VAL A 70 -3.96 11.54 3.54
C VAL A 70 -3.53 11.39 5.01
N SER A 71 -2.26 11.16 5.30
CA SER A 71 -1.77 10.96 6.66
C SER A 71 -2.14 12.08 7.64
N PRO A 72 -2.20 13.38 7.28
CA PRO A 72 -2.56 14.45 8.19
C PRO A 72 -4.02 14.42 8.67
N VAL A 73 -4.93 13.83 7.88
CA VAL A 73 -6.37 13.81 8.21
C VAL A 73 -6.78 12.61 9.06
N LEU A 74 -5.98 11.53 9.05
CA LEU A 74 -6.27 10.35 9.85
C LEU A 74 -5.91 10.61 11.33
N PRO A 75 -6.80 10.34 12.30
CA PRO A 75 -6.48 10.41 13.72
C PRO A 75 -5.93 9.06 14.18
N SER A 76 -4.61 8.88 14.31
CA SER A 76 -3.98 7.65 14.83
C SER A 76 -2.44 7.71 14.88
N PRO A 77 -1.76 6.72 15.48
CA PRO A 77 -0.34 6.46 15.22
C PRO A 77 -0.10 6.13 13.74
N PHE A 78 1.08 6.47 13.21
CA PHE A 78 1.38 6.33 11.78
C PHE A 78 1.30 4.89 11.24
N TRP A 79 1.69 3.88 12.02
CA TRP A 79 1.55 2.48 11.61
C TRP A 79 0.08 2.10 11.38
N PHE A 80 -0.82 2.55 12.27
CA PHE A 80 -2.26 2.29 12.16
C PHE A 80 -2.89 3.08 11.02
N LYS A 81 -2.48 4.35 10.82
CA LYS A 81 -2.85 5.13 9.62
C LYS A 81 -2.52 4.35 8.34
N GLY A 82 -1.32 3.78 8.32
CA GLY A 82 -0.84 2.96 7.22
C GLY A 82 -1.68 1.71 7.00
N VAL A 83 -1.96 0.94 8.05
CA VAL A 83 -2.84 -0.25 7.98
C VAL A 83 -4.23 0.10 7.45
N THR A 84 -4.87 1.14 7.99
CA THR A 84 -6.17 1.62 7.51
C THR A 84 -6.10 2.03 6.05
N PHE A 85 -5.06 2.76 5.66
CA PHE A 85 -4.84 3.13 4.25
C PHE A 85 -4.67 1.91 3.35
N GLY A 86 -3.87 0.92 3.75
CA GLY A 86 -3.68 -0.33 3.02
C GLY A 86 -4.99 -1.10 2.84
N MET A 87 -5.82 -1.18 3.88
CA MET A 87 -7.15 -1.78 3.81
C MET A 87 -8.06 -1.05 2.80
N LEU A 88 -8.07 0.29 2.82
CA LEU A 88 -8.85 1.09 1.89
C LEU A 88 -8.34 0.97 0.45
N ALA A 89 -7.01 0.94 0.26
CA ALA A 89 -6.40 0.72 -1.05
C ALA A 89 -6.76 -0.66 -1.61
N TRP A 90 -6.77 -1.70 -0.76
CA TRP A 90 -7.21 -3.04 -1.15
C TRP A 90 -8.69 -3.05 -1.58
N LEU A 91 -9.58 -2.47 -0.78
CA LEU A 91 -11.01 -2.36 -1.12
C LEU A 91 -11.23 -1.58 -2.42
N LEU A 92 -10.47 -0.50 -2.63
CA LEU A 92 -10.50 0.28 -3.87
C LEU A 92 -10.06 -0.56 -5.07
N MET A 93 -9.01 -1.37 -4.92
CA MET A 93 -8.57 -2.26 -6.01
C MET A 93 -9.60 -3.34 -6.31
N LEU A 94 -10.21 -3.95 -5.29
CA LEU A 94 -11.30 -4.90 -5.46
C LEU A 94 -12.48 -4.29 -6.22
N PHE A 95 -12.85 -3.04 -5.88
CA PHE A 95 -13.90 -2.31 -6.57
C PHE A 95 -13.53 -1.99 -8.02
N VAL A 96 -12.31 -1.53 -8.28
CA VAL A 96 -11.83 -1.21 -9.63
C VAL A 96 -11.79 -2.46 -10.51
N THR A 97 -11.33 -3.60 -9.98
CA THR A 97 -11.32 -4.87 -10.73
C THR A 97 -12.73 -5.35 -11.03
N TRP A 98 -13.64 -5.26 -10.05
CA TRP A 98 -15.05 -5.62 -10.26
C TRP A 98 -15.75 -4.70 -11.26
N ALA A 99 -15.47 -3.39 -11.22
CA ALA A 99 -16.04 -2.44 -12.16
C ALA A 99 -15.55 -2.67 -13.60
N ALA A 100 -14.32 -3.19 -13.76
CA ALA A 100 -13.76 -3.54 -15.06
C ALA A 100 -14.34 -4.84 -15.63
N ASP A 101 -14.57 -5.84 -14.78
CA ASP A 101 -15.24 -7.10 -15.13
C ASP A 101 -16.10 -7.61 -13.97
N PRO A 102 -17.41 -7.31 -13.97
CA PRO A 102 -18.31 -7.68 -12.88
C PRO A 102 -18.53 -9.18 -12.72
N ILE A 103 -18.20 -9.98 -13.74
CA ILE A 103 -18.38 -11.44 -13.75
C ILE A 103 -17.11 -12.13 -13.23
N ALA A 104 -15.93 -11.53 -13.44
CA ALA A 104 -14.65 -12.01 -12.95
C ALA A 104 -14.38 -11.62 -11.48
N LEU A 105 -15.37 -11.77 -10.60
CA LEU A 105 -15.14 -11.56 -9.16
C LEU A 105 -13.97 -12.45 -8.69
N PRO A 106 -12.88 -11.85 -8.16
CA PRO A 106 -11.79 -12.63 -7.61
C PRO A 106 -12.33 -13.55 -6.51
N GLN A 107 -11.91 -14.80 -6.49
CA GLN A 107 -12.24 -15.70 -5.38
C GLN A 107 -11.75 -15.06 -4.06
N PRO A 108 -12.58 -15.05 -3.00
CA PRO A 108 -12.18 -14.47 -1.73
C PRO A 108 -10.95 -15.23 -1.20
N SER A 109 -9.86 -14.49 -1.07
CA SER A 109 -8.55 -14.97 -0.64
C SER A 109 -7.98 -14.01 0.40
N LEU A 110 -7.22 -14.54 1.37
CA LEU A 110 -6.66 -13.74 2.47
C LEU A 110 -5.33 -13.10 2.08
N GLU A 111 -4.62 -13.71 1.14
CA GLU A 111 -3.29 -13.33 0.69
C GLU A 111 -3.23 -11.86 0.21
N PRO A 112 -4.16 -11.39 -0.66
CA PRO A 112 -4.16 -9.99 -1.09
C PRO A 112 -4.39 -9.04 0.09
N VAL A 113 -5.31 -9.38 1.00
CA VAL A 113 -5.62 -8.56 2.18
C VAL A 113 -4.38 -8.42 3.05
N LEU A 114 -3.75 -9.54 3.42
CA LEU A 114 -2.59 -9.57 4.31
C LEU A 114 -1.41 -8.78 3.73
N LEU A 115 -1.15 -8.89 2.42
CA LEU A 115 -0.08 -8.14 1.76
C LEU A 115 -0.37 -6.64 1.74
N HIS A 116 -1.63 -6.22 1.56
CA HIS A 116 -2.00 -4.80 1.62
C HIS A 116 -1.93 -4.23 3.05
N LEU A 117 -2.30 -5.02 4.06
CA LEU A 117 -2.12 -4.62 5.45
C LEU A 117 -0.64 -4.49 5.80
N LEU A 118 0.21 -5.44 5.35
CA LEU A 118 1.66 -5.37 5.49
C LEU A 118 2.24 -4.14 4.78
N PHE A 119 1.86 -3.91 3.52
CA PHE A 119 2.24 -2.73 2.75
C PHE A 119 1.92 -1.45 3.54
N GLY A 120 0.67 -1.34 4.00
CA GLY A 120 0.19 -0.21 4.77
C GLY A 120 0.97 -0.01 6.05
N ALA A 121 1.19 -1.06 6.84
CA ALA A 121 1.94 -1.00 8.09
C ALA A 121 3.37 -0.48 7.89
N VAL A 122 4.07 -0.99 6.87
CA VAL A 122 5.45 -0.57 6.53
C VAL A 122 5.46 0.88 6.03
N LEU A 123 4.58 1.22 5.09
CA LEU A 123 4.44 2.56 4.53
C LEU A 123 4.21 3.60 5.62
N GLY A 124 3.22 3.33 6.48
CA GLY A 124 2.86 4.23 7.58
C GLY A 124 3.98 4.39 8.59
N SER A 125 4.55 3.28 9.06
CA SER A 125 5.65 3.30 10.03
C SER A 125 6.85 4.06 9.50
N LEU A 126 7.29 3.74 8.27
CA LEU A 126 8.48 4.35 7.67
C LEU A 126 8.26 5.83 7.38
N TYR A 127 7.13 6.21 6.79
CA TYR A 127 6.79 7.62 6.59
C TYR A 127 6.80 8.38 7.92
N GLY A 128 6.14 7.83 8.94
CA GLY A 128 6.14 8.37 10.30
C GLY A 128 7.56 8.57 10.83
N THR A 129 8.45 7.57 10.68
CA THR A 129 9.85 7.68 11.14
C THR A 129 10.66 8.72 10.38
N LEU A 130 10.42 8.89 9.07
CA LEU A 130 11.14 9.83 8.23
C LEU A 130 10.74 11.28 8.53
N LEU A 131 9.55 11.53 9.11
CA LEU A 131 9.11 12.89 9.44
C LEU A 131 9.85 13.48 10.64
N ASP A 132 10.20 14.75 10.52
CA ASP A 132 10.82 15.54 11.58
C ASP A 132 9.77 15.97 12.62
N ARG A 133 10.18 16.44 13.80
CA ARG A 133 9.24 16.79 14.89
C ARG A 133 8.16 17.77 14.45
N ARG A 134 8.53 18.82 13.71
CA ARG A 134 7.59 19.83 13.20
C ARG A 134 6.57 19.23 12.22
N GLU A 135 7.03 18.33 11.37
CA GLU A 135 6.21 17.72 10.32
C GLU A 135 5.24 16.69 10.90
N ARG A 136 5.70 15.90 11.88
CA ARG A 136 4.81 15.03 12.66
C ARG A 136 3.74 15.81 13.39
N GLN A 137 4.09 16.92 14.04
CA GLN A 137 3.12 17.78 14.73
C GLN A 137 2.05 18.32 13.79
N VAL A 138 2.39 18.70 12.56
CA VAL A 138 1.41 19.12 11.56
C VAL A 138 0.50 17.95 11.15
N SER A 139 1.09 16.77 10.93
CA SER A 139 0.34 15.57 10.54
C SER A 139 -0.53 14.97 11.66
N THR A 140 -0.24 15.28 12.93
CA THR A 140 -1.10 14.90 14.06
C THR A 140 -2.11 15.98 14.42
N ARG A 141 -1.75 17.27 14.30
CA ARG A 141 -2.67 18.40 14.57
C ARG A 141 -3.76 18.57 13.52
N GLY A 142 -3.48 18.25 12.26
CA GLY A 142 -4.48 18.29 11.19
C GLY A 142 -5.73 17.47 11.53
N ALA A 143 -5.54 16.28 12.10
CA ALA A 143 -6.62 15.40 12.51
C ALA A 143 -7.46 15.93 13.69
N THR A 144 -6.88 16.72 14.59
CA THR A 144 -7.62 17.33 15.72
C THR A 144 -8.49 18.52 15.33
N LEU A 145 -8.19 19.21 14.23
CA LEU A 145 -8.94 20.41 13.81
C LEU A 145 -10.17 20.09 12.96
N THR A 146 -10.21 18.93 12.29
CA THR A 146 -11.37 18.47 11.50
C THR A 146 -12.42 17.70 12.31
N GLY A 147 -12.20 17.50 13.61
CA GLY A 147 -13.12 16.79 14.51
C GLY A 147 -14.10 17.68 15.27
N ARG A 148 -14.43 18.87 14.75
CA ARG A 148 -15.44 19.78 15.30
C ARG A 148 -16.48 20.13 14.25
#